data_AF-A0A453JEK5-F1
#
_entry.id   AF-A0A453JEK5-F1
#
_cell.length_a   1.000
_cell.length_b   1.000
_cell.length_c   1.000
_cell.angle_alpha   90.00
_cell.angle_beta   90.00
_cell.angle_gamma   90.00
#
_symmetry.space_group_name_H-M   'P 1'
#
loop_
_entity.id
_entity.type
_entity.pdbx_description
1 polymer ?
#
loop_
_entity_poly.entity_id
_entity_poly.type
_entity_poly.pdbx_seq_one_letter_code
_entity_poly.pdbx_strand_id
1 'polypeptide(L)'
;MIHAMRIKDGKATYVSRYVKTSRLEQEEYFGGAKFTKIGDLKGVFGLFMVLTQELRKKLKVLDVTYGFGTANTALIYHHGKLMALSESDKPYVVKILEDGDLQTLGLLDYDKRLKHPFTAHPKVDPFTDEMFTFGYSHEPPYCTYRVITKGGIMLDPVPITIPESVMMHDFAITENYSIFMDLPMFFRPKEMAKNGEFIYKFDPTKNARFGILQRYEKDEKTIRWFELPNCFIFHNANAWEEGDEVILITCRLNNLDLDQVNGHQSDKLEDPGNELYEMRFNMKTGAASQKQLSVSAIDFPRINESYTGRKQRYVYCTILESTVKVTGILKMTGIIKFDLHAEPESDKEQLEVGGNVRGIYDLGPGRFCSEAVFVPKEPSVLGEEDDGYLIFFVHDENTGKSEINVIDAKTMSADPVAVVELPSRVPYGFHAFFVNEEQLGHQVER
;
A
#
# COMPACT_ATOMS: atom_id res chain seq x y z
N MET A 1 0.67 -8.32 -12.57
CA MET A 1 0.75 -9.80 -12.57
C MET A 1 0.70 -10.23 -11.12
N ILE A 2 -0.02 -11.30 -10.80
CA ILE A 2 -0.05 -11.87 -9.46
C ILE A 2 0.85 -13.10 -9.46
N HIS A 3 1.72 -13.18 -8.46
CA HIS A 3 2.50 -14.36 -8.11
C HIS A 3 1.88 -14.97 -6.87
N ALA A 4 1.47 -16.24 -6.94
CA ALA A 4 0.81 -16.91 -5.83
C ALA A 4 1.53 -18.21 -5.50
N MET A 5 1.72 -18.46 -4.20
CA MET A 5 2.12 -19.75 -3.68
C MET A 5 1.01 -20.25 -2.76
N ARG A 6 0.48 -21.43 -3.06
CA ARG A 6 -0.39 -22.17 -2.17
C ARG A 6 0.44 -23.11 -1.31
N ILE A 7 0.26 -23.06 0.00
CA ILE A 7 0.79 -24.04 0.95
C ILE A 7 -0.37 -24.89 1.45
N LYS A 8 -0.29 -26.22 1.28
CA LYS A 8 -1.28 -27.16 1.80
C LYS A 8 -0.62 -28.50 2.12
N ASP A 9 -0.87 -29.04 3.31
CA ASP A 9 -0.34 -30.34 3.76
C ASP A 9 1.19 -30.46 3.61
N GLY A 10 1.92 -29.38 3.92
CA GLY A 10 3.37 -29.31 3.80
C GLY A 10 3.91 -29.22 2.36
N LYS A 11 3.04 -29.03 1.36
CA LYS A 11 3.42 -28.88 -0.06
C LYS A 11 3.15 -27.47 -0.55
N ALA A 12 4.07 -26.95 -1.36
CA ALA A 12 3.93 -25.67 -2.04
C ALA A 12 3.59 -25.86 -3.52
N THR A 13 2.67 -25.06 -4.05
CA THR A 13 2.37 -24.96 -5.49
C THR A 13 2.43 -23.49 -5.89
N TYR A 14 3.17 -23.19 -6.96
CA TYR A 14 3.38 -21.81 -7.43
C TYR A 14 2.73 -21.58 -8.78
N VAL A 15 2.08 -20.43 -8.94
CA VAL A 15 1.54 -19.93 -10.20
C VAL A 15 1.83 -18.45 -10.37
N SER A 16 1.85 -18.00 -11.63
CA SER A 16 1.81 -16.58 -11.96
C SER A 16 0.83 -16.32 -13.10
N ARG A 17 0.00 -15.28 -12.94
CA ARG A 17 -1.04 -14.91 -13.91
C ARG A 17 -1.13 -13.40 -14.04
N TYR A 18 -1.33 -12.92 -15.27
CA TYR A 18 -1.77 -11.54 -15.45
C TYR A 18 -3.19 -11.40 -14.93
N VAL A 19 -3.47 -10.28 -14.25
CA VAL A 19 -4.86 -9.83 -14.10
C VAL A 19 -5.32 -9.41 -15.50
N LYS A 20 -6.35 -10.06 -16.02
CA LYS A 20 -6.92 -9.74 -17.35
C LYS A 20 -7.75 -8.46 -17.25
N THR A 21 -7.05 -7.33 -17.18
CA THR A 21 -7.68 -6.01 -17.16
C THR A 21 -8.17 -5.62 -18.54
N SER A 22 -9.21 -4.78 -18.61
CA SER A 22 -9.69 -4.15 -19.86
C SER A 22 -8.55 -3.48 -20.64
N ARG A 23 -7.61 -2.86 -19.91
CA ARG A 23 -6.38 -2.30 -20.49
C ARG A 23 -5.56 -3.37 -21.20
N LEU A 24 -5.24 -4.48 -20.53
CA LEU A 24 -4.40 -5.54 -21.08
C LEU A 24 -5.08 -6.20 -22.29
N GLU A 25 -6.38 -6.50 -22.21
CA GLU A 25 -7.14 -7.09 -23.31
C GLU A 25 -7.14 -6.20 -24.56
N GLN A 26 -7.30 -4.88 -24.38
CA GLN A 26 -7.19 -3.93 -25.48
C GLN A 26 -5.76 -3.83 -26.04
N GLU A 27 -4.74 -3.82 -25.19
CA GLU A 27 -3.34 -3.79 -25.63
C GLU A 27 -2.95 -5.10 -26.37
N GLU A 28 -3.47 -6.25 -25.95
CA GLU A 28 -3.35 -7.53 -26.65
C GLU A 28 -4.05 -7.46 -28.03
N TYR A 29 -5.28 -6.93 -28.09
CA TYR A 29 -6.02 -6.74 -29.35
C TYR A 29 -5.25 -5.86 -30.35
N PHE A 30 -4.64 -4.76 -29.88
CA PHE A 30 -3.86 -3.86 -30.73
C PHE A 30 -2.40 -4.30 -30.95
N GLY A 31 -1.96 -5.40 -30.34
CA GLY A 31 -0.59 -5.93 -30.45
C GLY A 31 0.48 -5.05 -29.80
N GLY A 32 0.14 -4.24 -28.78
CA GLY A 32 1.11 -3.42 -28.05
C GLY A 32 0.49 -2.34 -27.18
N ALA A 33 1.34 -1.67 -26.38
CA ALA A 33 0.90 -0.65 -25.42
C ALA A 33 0.16 0.52 -26.09
N LYS A 34 -1.00 0.90 -25.53
CA LYS A 34 -1.85 2.00 -26.02
C LYS A 34 -2.25 2.99 -24.94
N PHE A 35 -2.19 2.60 -23.68
CA PHE A 35 -2.51 3.47 -22.55
C PHE A 35 -1.25 4.15 -22.05
N THR A 36 -1.39 5.38 -21.55
CA THR A 36 -0.30 6.13 -20.94
C THR A 36 0.24 5.40 -19.72
N LYS A 37 1.54 5.52 -19.49
CA LYS A 37 2.25 4.99 -18.34
C LYS A 37 2.61 6.13 -17.39
N ILE A 38 2.82 5.82 -16.12
CA ILE A 38 3.23 6.85 -15.14
C ILE A 38 4.52 7.55 -15.57
N GLY A 39 5.50 6.81 -16.08
CA GLY A 39 6.75 7.37 -16.61
C GLY A 39 6.60 8.24 -17.87
N ASP A 40 5.45 8.18 -18.55
CA ASP A 40 5.17 9.11 -19.65
C ASP A 40 4.78 10.50 -19.12
N LEU A 41 4.34 10.64 -17.85
CA LEU A 41 3.73 11.85 -17.29
C LEU A 41 4.77 12.90 -16.85
N LYS A 42 5.72 13.20 -17.73
CA LYS A 42 6.78 14.19 -17.50
C LYS A 42 6.98 15.08 -18.72
N GLY A 43 7.11 16.37 -18.46
CA GLY A 43 7.41 17.36 -19.51
C GLY A 43 6.35 17.52 -20.60
N VAL A 44 6.75 18.18 -21.68
CA VAL A 44 5.87 18.46 -22.84
C VAL A 44 5.41 17.18 -23.54
N PHE A 45 6.28 16.16 -23.61
CA PHE A 45 5.90 14.86 -24.17
C PHE A 45 4.83 14.18 -23.32
N GLY A 46 4.92 14.27 -21.99
CA GLY A 46 3.86 13.78 -21.11
C GLY A 46 2.52 14.48 -21.31
N LEU A 47 2.52 15.80 -21.50
CA LEU A 47 1.29 16.51 -21.88
C LEU A 47 0.72 15.98 -23.21
N PHE A 48 1.57 15.77 -24.21
CA PHE A 48 1.17 15.19 -25.48
C PHE A 48 0.57 13.79 -25.32
N MET A 49 1.15 12.94 -24.47
CA MET A 49 0.63 11.60 -24.18
C MET A 49 -0.74 11.65 -23.49
N VAL A 50 -0.91 12.52 -22.50
CA VAL A 50 -2.21 12.76 -21.85
C VAL A 50 -3.26 13.21 -22.86
N LEU A 51 -2.96 14.22 -23.68
CA LEU A 51 -3.88 14.72 -24.70
C LEU A 51 -4.22 13.65 -25.75
N THR A 52 -3.25 12.84 -26.14
CA THR A 52 -3.45 11.72 -27.07
C THR A 52 -4.36 10.65 -26.47
N GLN A 53 -4.19 10.32 -25.19
CA GLN A 53 -5.07 9.39 -24.50
C GLN A 53 -6.50 9.93 -24.42
N GLU A 54 -6.68 11.20 -24.08
CA GLU A 54 -8.01 11.84 -24.07
C GLU A 54 -8.67 11.85 -25.45
N LEU A 55 -7.89 12.11 -26.51
CA LEU A 55 -8.38 12.02 -27.88
C LEU A 55 -8.80 10.58 -28.22
N ARG A 56 -8.00 9.57 -27.88
CA ARG A 56 -8.32 8.15 -28.11
C ARG A 56 -9.60 7.72 -27.37
N LYS A 57 -9.79 8.19 -26.13
CA LYS A 57 -11.03 7.98 -25.36
C LYS A 57 -12.23 8.60 -26.07
N LYS A 58 -12.14 9.89 -26.45
CA LYS A 58 -13.24 10.62 -27.12
C LYS A 58 -13.62 10.03 -28.47
N LEU A 59 -12.63 9.58 -29.24
CA LEU A 59 -12.83 8.91 -30.52
C LEU A 59 -13.21 7.43 -30.39
N LYS A 60 -13.35 6.90 -29.16
CA LYS A 60 -13.67 5.49 -28.86
C LYS A 60 -12.67 4.50 -29.48
N VAL A 61 -11.42 4.92 -29.65
CA VAL A 61 -10.31 4.03 -30.01
C VAL A 61 -9.91 3.18 -28.81
N LEU A 62 -9.98 3.76 -27.61
CA LEU A 62 -9.83 3.05 -26.35
C LEU A 62 -11.15 3.12 -25.57
N ASP A 63 -11.63 1.99 -25.10
CA ASP A 63 -12.78 1.90 -24.22
C ASP A 63 -12.31 1.93 -22.76
N VAL A 64 -12.77 2.93 -22.00
CA VAL A 64 -12.43 3.09 -20.58
C VAL A 64 -13.63 2.82 -19.67
N THR A 65 -14.76 2.41 -20.23
CA THR A 65 -15.99 2.14 -19.46
C THR A 65 -15.84 0.92 -18.55
N TYR A 66 -14.96 -0.03 -18.91
CA TYR A 66 -14.60 -1.21 -18.13
C TYR A 66 -13.24 -1.06 -17.42
N GLY A 67 -12.85 0.17 -17.11
CA GLY A 67 -11.57 0.47 -16.46
C GLY A 67 -10.41 0.58 -17.44
N PHE A 68 -9.31 1.16 -16.96
CA PHE A 68 -8.08 1.44 -17.71
C PHE A 68 -6.79 1.23 -16.88
N GLY A 69 -6.94 0.79 -15.63
CA GLY A 69 -5.87 0.54 -14.70
C GLY A 69 -5.16 -0.78 -14.94
N THR A 70 -4.11 -0.99 -14.15
CA THR A 70 -3.20 -2.13 -14.27
C THR A 70 -3.44 -3.22 -13.22
N ALA A 71 -4.26 -2.94 -12.20
CA ALA A 71 -4.55 -3.84 -11.08
C ALA A 71 -3.26 -4.46 -10.49
N ASN A 72 -2.26 -3.62 -10.24
CA ASN A 72 -0.89 -4.04 -9.93
C ASN A 72 -0.38 -3.55 -8.57
N THR A 73 -1.14 -2.73 -7.84
CA THR A 73 -0.64 -2.10 -6.60
C THR A 73 -0.76 -3.07 -5.42
N ALA A 74 -1.96 -3.59 -5.16
CA ALA A 74 -2.22 -4.40 -3.98
C ALA A 74 -3.31 -5.45 -4.20
N LEU A 75 -3.49 -6.29 -3.19
CA LEU A 75 -4.54 -7.31 -3.10
C LEU A 75 -5.31 -7.12 -1.79
N ILE A 76 -6.61 -7.39 -1.81
CA ILE A 76 -7.44 -7.46 -0.59
C ILE A 76 -8.47 -8.58 -0.73
N TYR A 77 -8.84 -9.22 0.38
CA TYR A 77 -9.94 -10.16 0.42
C TYR A 77 -11.10 -9.59 1.24
N HIS A 78 -12.30 -9.54 0.68
CA HIS A 78 -13.52 -9.14 1.39
C HIS A 78 -14.76 -9.78 0.79
N HIS A 79 -15.71 -10.21 1.62
CA HIS A 79 -16.98 -10.80 1.20
C HIS A 79 -16.85 -11.85 0.07
N GLY A 80 -15.99 -12.85 0.30
CA GLY A 80 -15.81 -13.96 -0.64
C GLY A 80 -14.92 -13.64 -1.85
N LYS A 81 -14.36 -12.44 -1.97
CA LYS A 81 -13.68 -11.98 -3.19
C LYS A 81 -12.26 -11.54 -2.87
N LEU A 82 -11.28 -12.19 -3.49
CA LEU A 82 -9.95 -11.61 -3.64
C LEU A 82 -10.00 -10.58 -4.78
N MET A 83 -9.47 -9.39 -4.52
CA MET A 83 -9.49 -8.25 -5.43
C MET A 83 -8.08 -7.73 -5.68
N ALA A 84 -7.73 -7.55 -6.94
CA ALA A 84 -6.53 -6.85 -7.39
C ALA A 84 -6.81 -5.37 -7.61
N LEU A 85 -5.98 -4.51 -7.03
CA LEU A 85 -6.26 -3.08 -6.87
C LEU A 85 -5.25 -2.20 -7.59
N SER A 86 -5.71 -1.04 -8.01
CA SER A 86 -4.89 0.06 -8.54
C SER A 86 -5.64 1.37 -8.28
N GLU A 87 -4.96 2.34 -7.69
CA GLU A 87 -5.57 3.57 -7.14
C GLU A 87 -6.33 4.44 -8.15
N SER A 88 -6.14 4.20 -9.45
CA SER A 88 -6.76 4.95 -10.54
C SER A 88 -7.96 4.25 -11.18
N ASP A 89 -8.34 3.05 -10.71
CA ASP A 89 -9.40 2.24 -11.33
C ASP A 89 -10.24 1.51 -10.27
N LYS A 90 -11.22 0.73 -10.72
CA LYS A 90 -12.01 -0.17 -9.87
C LYS A 90 -11.28 -1.49 -9.62
N PRO A 91 -11.63 -2.23 -8.55
CA PRO A 91 -11.06 -3.53 -8.25
C PRO A 91 -11.34 -4.56 -9.36
N TYR A 92 -10.40 -5.48 -9.59
CA TYR A 92 -10.64 -6.68 -10.39
C TYR A 92 -10.73 -7.91 -9.48
N VAL A 93 -11.82 -8.66 -9.58
CA VAL A 93 -11.99 -9.91 -8.82
C VAL A 93 -11.12 -11.00 -9.44
N VAL A 94 -10.36 -11.69 -8.59
CA VAL A 94 -9.52 -12.82 -8.95
C VAL A 94 -9.98 -14.02 -8.14
N LYS A 95 -10.37 -15.09 -8.84
CA LYS A 95 -10.71 -16.37 -8.23
C LYS A 95 -9.45 -17.22 -8.05
N ILE A 96 -9.27 -17.78 -6.86
CA ILE A 96 -8.29 -18.84 -6.58
C ILE A 96 -9.00 -20.17 -6.82
N LEU A 97 -8.50 -20.94 -7.78
CA LEU A 97 -9.06 -22.24 -8.18
C LEU A 97 -8.60 -23.35 -7.22
N GLU A 98 -9.31 -24.49 -7.25
CA GLU A 98 -9.04 -25.63 -6.36
C GLU A 98 -7.64 -26.21 -6.49
N ASP A 99 -6.98 -26.04 -7.64
CA ASP A 99 -5.61 -26.46 -7.90
C ASP A 99 -4.56 -25.39 -7.54
N GLY A 100 -5.01 -24.20 -7.14
CA GLY A 100 -4.17 -23.04 -6.80
C GLY A 100 -3.94 -22.07 -7.97
N ASP A 101 -4.48 -22.33 -9.17
CA ASP A 101 -4.40 -21.38 -10.27
C ASP A 101 -5.30 -20.14 -10.04
N LEU A 102 -5.05 -19.06 -10.79
CA LEU A 102 -5.75 -17.79 -10.64
C LEU A 102 -6.54 -17.46 -11.91
N GLN A 103 -7.82 -17.14 -11.74
CA GLN A 103 -8.72 -16.70 -12.81
C GLN A 103 -9.20 -15.28 -12.54
N THR A 104 -8.98 -14.35 -13.47
CA THR A 104 -9.63 -13.03 -13.40
C THR A 104 -11.11 -13.18 -13.76
N LEU A 105 -12.01 -12.79 -12.86
CA LEU A 105 -13.46 -12.82 -13.11
C LEU A 105 -13.95 -11.52 -13.77
N GLY A 106 -13.28 -10.40 -13.48
CA GLY A 106 -13.56 -9.10 -14.09
C GLY A 106 -13.60 -7.95 -13.09
N LEU A 107 -14.01 -6.79 -13.59
CA LEU A 107 -14.12 -5.54 -12.83
C LEU A 107 -15.31 -5.60 -11.85
N LEU A 108 -15.12 -5.15 -10.61
CA LEU A 108 -16.17 -5.01 -9.60
C LEU A 108 -16.62 -3.55 -9.49
N ASP A 109 -17.90 -3.28 -9.73
CA ASP A 109 -18.48 -1.94 -9.63
C ASP A 109 -19.58 -1.78 -8.56
N TYR A 110 -19.77 -2.81 -7.73
CA TYR A 110 -20.73 -2.84 -6.62
C TYR A 110 -22.15 -2.43 -7.06
N ASP A 111 -22.72 -3.16 -8.02
CA ASP A 111 -24.03 -2.84 -8.62
C ASP A 111 -24.11 -1.40 -9.13
N LYS A 112 -23.04 -0.97 -9.82
CA LYS A 112 -22.88 0.40 -10.37
C LYS A 112 -22.81 1.52 -9.31
N ARG A 113 -22.64 1.18 -8.03
CA ARG A 113 -22.50 2.16 -6.94
C ARG A 113 -21.11 2.77 -6.87
N LEU A 114 -20.09 2.06 -7.37
CA LEU A 114 -18.72 2.56 -7.50
C LEU A 114 -18.54 3.32 -8.83
N LYS A 115 -18.43 4.66 -8.73
CA LYS A 115 -18.30 5.59 -9.86
C LYS A 115 -17.02 6.43 -9.83
N HIS A 116 -16.18 6.25 -8.82
CA HIS A 116 -14.90 6.92 -8.62
C HIS A 116 -13.81 5.85 -8.51
N PRO A 117 -12.51 6.24 -8.58
CA PRO A 117 -11.41 5.32 -8.30
C PRO A 117 -11.54 4.66 -6.92
N PHE A 118 -10.86 3.53 -6.75
CA PHE A 118 -10.85 2.76 -5.52
C PHE A 118 -9.40 2.66 -5.01
N THR A 119 -9.15 3.01 -3.75
CA THR A 119 -7.80 2.97 -3.17
C THR A 119 -7.20 1.57 -3.27
N ALA A 120 -5.88 1.48 -3.43
CA ALA A 120 -5.17 0.21 -3.31
C ALA A 120 -5.03 -0.26 -1.86
N HIS A 121 -5.37 0.57 -0.88
CA HIS A 121 -5.22 0.25 0.54
C HIS A 121 -6.53 0.33 1.33
N PRO A 122 -7.61 -0.36 0.91
CA PRO A 122 -8.78 -0.48 1.75
C PRO A 122 -8.42 -1.21 3.05
N LYS A 123 -9.12 -0.89 4.14
CA LYS A 123 -8.91 -1.56 5.44
C LYS A 123 -10.15 -2.36 5.79
N VAL A 124 -9.98 -3.65 6.05
CA VAL A 124 -11.04 -4.51 6.60
C VAL A 124 -10.92 -4.49 8.12
N ASP A 125 -12.00 -4.15 8.82
CA ASP A 125 -12.01 -4.26 10.28
C ASP A 125 -12.25 -5.73 10.69
N PRO A 126 -11.32 -6.37 11.42
CA PRO A 126 -11.43 -7.78 11.77
C PRO A 126 -12.59 -8.11 12.74
N PHE A 127 -13.21 -7.09 13.37
CA PHE A 127 -14.33 -7.26 14.30
C PHE A 127 -15.69 -7.11 13.63
N THR A 128 -15.83 -6.21 12.66
CA THR A 128 -17.10 -5.99 11.96
C THR A 128 -17.19 -6.72 10.62
N ASP A 129 -16.04 -7.14 10.07
CA ASP A 129 -15.87 -7.65 8.71
C ASP A 129 -16.37 -6.65 7.65
N GLU A 130 -16.33 -5.35 7.97
CA GLU A 130 -16.62 -4.28 7.04
C GLU A 130 -15.34 -3.73 6.44
N MET A 131 -15.40 -3.35 5.17
CA MET A 131 -14.26 -2.78 4.45
C MET A 131 -14.47 -1.28 4.26
N PHE A 132 -13.50 -0.52 4.75
CA PHE A 132 -13.42 0.92 4.62
C PHE A 132 -12.51 1.26 3.43
N THR A 133 -12.95 2.17 2.57
CA THR A 133 -12.24 2.51 1.33
C THR A 133 -12.48 3.97 0.97
N PHE A 134 -11.64 4.52 0.12
CA PHE A 134 -11.83 5.84 -0.48
C PHE A 134 -11.36 5.83 -1.92
N GLY A 135 -11.61 6.91 -2.64
CA GLY A 135 -10.97 7.19 -3.92
C GLY A 135 -10.61 8.66 -4.01
N TYR A 136 -9.40 8.96 -4.44
CA TYR A 136 -9.00 10.33 -4.77
C TYR A 136 -9.14 10.59 -6.27
N SER A 137 -9.28 11.87 -6.64
CA SER A 137 -9.61 12.32 -7.99
C SER A 137 -8.84 13.59 -8.36
N HIS A 138 -8.68 13.81 -9.66
CA HIS A 138 -8.13 15.06 -10.22
C HIS A 138 -9.18 16.18 -10.32
N GLU A 139 -10.47 15.85 -10.18
CA GLU A 139 -11.60 16.78 -10.20
C GLU A 139 -12.45 16.64 -8.92
N PRO A 140 -13.12 17.72 -8.45
CA PRO A 140 -14.01 17.65 -7.31
C PRO A 140 -15.18 16.67 -7.50
N PRO A 141 -15.58 15.90 -6.47
CA PRO A 141 -14.92 15.80 -5.17
C PRO A 141 -13.56 15.10 -5.26
N TYR A 142 -12.51 15.72 -4.70
CA TYR A 142 -11.14 15.21 -4.81
C TYR A 142 -10.87 13.98 -3.96
N CYS A 143 -11.69 13.73 -2.92
CA CYS A 143 -11.67 12.51 -2.12
C CYS A 143 -13.11 12.08 -1.84
N THR A 144 -13.40 10.80 -2.00
CA THR A 144 -14.72 10.20 -1.70
C THR A 144 -14.53 8.96 -0.86
N TYR A 145 -15.07 8.97 0.35
CA TYR A 145 -15.04 7.85 1.29
C TYR A 145 -16.27 6.94 1.14
N ARG A 146 -16.08 5.65 1.44
CA ARG A 146 -17.10 4.59 1.36
C ARG A 146 -16.86 3.55 2.45
N VAL A 147 -17.97 2.95 2.88
CA VAL A 147 -17.99 1.73 3.67
C VAL A 147 -18.63 0.63 2.84
N ILE A 148 -18.09 -0.59 2.91
CA ILE A 148 -18.67 -1.79 2.30
C ILE A 148 -18.96 -2.75 3.46
N THR A 149 -20.23 -3.11 3.60
CA THR A 149 -20.67 -3.97 4.70
C THR A 149 -20.09 -5.38 4.56
N LYS A 150 -20.10 -6.18 5.64
CA LYS A 150 -19.76 -7.62 5.58
C LYS A 150 -20.51 -8.43 4.52
N GLY A 151 -21.68 -7.95 4.10
CA GLY A 151 -22.48 -8.53 3.02
C GLY A 151 -22.07 -8.07 1.62
N GLY A 152 -20.95 -7.36 1.47
CA GLY A 152 -20.46 -6.83 0.20
C GLY A 152 -21.24 -5.64 -0.36
N ILE A 153 -22.09 -4.99 0.44
CA ILE A 153 -22.92 -3.86 -0.01
C ILE A 153 -22.14 -2.56 0.20
N MET A 154 -21.85 -1.84 -0.89
CA MET A 154 -21.23 -0.51 -0.83
C MET A 154 -22.25 0.54 -0.38
N LEU A 155 -22.02 1.21 0.76
CA LEU A 155 -22.87 2.28 1.26
C LEU A 155 -22.76 3.58 0.44
N ASP A 156 -23.57 4.57 0.76
CA ASP A 156 -23.57 5.87 0.05
C ASP A 156 -22.22 6.60 0.16
N PRO A 157 -21.83 7.41 -0.84
CA PRO A 157 -20.56 8.13 -0.81
C PRO A 157 -20.57 9.24 0.23
N VAL A 158 -19.43 9.45 0.88
CA VAL A 158 -19.15 10.62 1.71
C VAL A 158 -18.02 11.41 1.05
N PRO A 159 -18.31 12.50 0.32
CA PRO A 159 -17.29 13.40 -0.18
C PRO A 159 -16.50 14.03 0.97
N ILE A 160 -15.17 14.00 0.87
CA ILE A 160 -14.26 14.66 1.82
C ILE A 160 -13.65 15.87 1.12
N THR A 161 -13.96 17.05 1.61
CA THR A 161 -13.53 18.33 1.05
C THR A 161 -12.09 18.60 1.45
N ILE A 162 -11.22 18.57 0.44
CA ILE A 162 -9.84 19.05 0.49
C ILE A 162 -9.69 20.18 -0.54
N PRO A 163 -8.76 21.12 -0.34
CA PRO A 163 -8.69 22.35 -1.13
C PRO A 163 -8.23 22.10 -2.57
N GLU A 164 -7.43 21.06 -2.79
CA GLU A 164 -6.79 20.77 -4.08
C GLU A 164 -6.68 19.25 -4.29
N SER A 165 -6.45 18.82 -5.53
CA SER A 165 -6.16 17.41 -5.84
C SER A 165 -4.74 17.06 -5.37
N VAL A 166 -4.66 16.09 -4.48
CA VAL A 166 -3.42 15.53 -3.95
C VAL A 166 -3.33 14.04 -4.26
N MET A 167 -2.12 13.50 -4.27
CA MET A 167 -1.91 12.05 -4.17
C MET A 167 -2.20 11.61 -2.74
N MET A 168 -3.17 10.72 -2.57
CA MET A 168 -3.51 10.11 -1.29
C MET A 168 -3.43 8.59 -1.45
N HIS A 169 -2.26 8.03 -1.17
CA HIS A 169 -1.95 6.63 -1.45
C HIS A 169 -2.70 5.67 -0.52
N ASP A 170 -2.64 5.98 0.78
CA ASP A 170 -3.15 5.15 1.86
C ASP A 170 -3.99 5.99 2.83
N PHE A 171 -4.68 5.30 3.74
CA PHE A 171 -5.43 5.89 4.84
C PHE A 171 -5.41 4.90 6.02
N ALA A 172 -5.95 5.29 7.18
CA ALA A 172 -6.04 4.39 8.33
C ALA A 172 -7.44 4.39 8.95
N ILE A 173 -7.74 3.33 9.69
CA ILE A 173 -8.94 3.23 10.52
C ILE A 173 -8.53 2.96 11.97
N THR A 174 -9.31 3.45 12.92
CA THR A 174 -9.34 3.03 14.34
C THR A 174 -10.72 2.48 14.63
N GLU A 175 -10.99 1.81 15.76
CA GLU A 175 -12.34 1.30 16.11
C GLU A 175 -13.52 2.19 15.67
N ASN A 176 -13.44 3.50 15.88
CA ASN A 176 -14.53 4.45 15.61
C ASN A 176 -14.24 5.43 14.45
N TYR A 177 -12.98 5.62 14.05
CA TYR A 177 -12.60 6.66 13.10
C TYR A 177 -11.95 6.13 11.81
N SER A 178 -11.99 6.97 10.78
CA SER A 178 -11.16 6.89 9.58
C SER A 178 -10.30 8.15 9.48
N ILE A 179 -9.05 7.99 9.06
CA ILE A 179 -8.01 9.02 9.04
C ILE A 179 -7.59 9.25 7.59
N PHE A 180 -7.87 10.42 7.04
CA PHE A 180 -7.50 10.85 5.69
C PHE A 180 -6.26 11.73 5.73
N MET A 181 -5.39 11.59 4.73
CA MET A 181 -4.08 12.25 4.70
C MET A 181 -4.03 13.25 3.56
N ASP A 182 -4.34 14.51 3.86
CA ASP A 182 -4.17 15.62 2.92
C ASP A 182 -2.73 16.12 3.01
N LEU A 183 -1.86 15.41 2.28
CA LEU A 183 -0.42 15.63 2.27
C LEU A 183 -0.04 16.52 1.08
N PRO A 184 1.08 17.27 1.18
CA PRO A 184 1.43 18.29 0.20
C PRO A 184 2.04 17.75 -1.10
N MET A 185 1.50 16.65 -1.65
CA MET A 185 1.86 16.09 -2.96
C MET A 185 0.75 16.38 -3.98
N PHE A 186 0.88 17.49 -4.70
CA PHE A 186 -0.20 18.06 -5.51
C PHE A 186 -0.17 17.60 -6.96
N PHE A 187 -1.35 17.44 -7.56
CA PHE A 187 -1.49 17.26 -8.99
C PHE A 187 -1.31 18.61 -9.73
N ARG A 188 -0.25 18.73 -10.55
CA ARG A 188 0.19 19.98 -11.22
C ARG A 188 0.44 19.80 -12.73
N PRO A 189 -0.59 19.49 -13.53
CA PRO A 189 -0.44 19.27 -14.98
C PRO A 189 0.07 20.50 -15.75
N LYS A 190 -0.15 21.71 -15.23
CA LYS A 190 0.38 22.96 -15.83
C LYS A 190 1.89 23.10 -15.64
N GLU A 191 2.43 22.63 -14.52
CA GLU A 191 3.87 22.70 -14.22
C GLU A 191 4.64 21.64 -15.01
N MET A 192 4.05 20.45 -15.20
CA MET A 192 4.57 19.41 -16.10
C MET A 192 4.97 19.98 -17.47
N ALA A 193 4.08 20.76 -18.10
CA ALA A 193 4.33 21.33 -19.42
C ALA A 193 5.33 22.50 -19.43
N LYS A 194 5.32 23.32 -18.37
CA LYS A 194 6.17 24.54 -18.29
C LYS A 194 7.59 24.25 -17.86
N ASN A 195 7.76 23.33 -16.91
CA ASN A 195 9.02 23.14 -16.20
C ASN A 195 9.70 21.82 -16.55
N GLY A 196 9.05 20.94 -17.33
CA GLY A 196 9.63 19.62 -17.63
C GLY A 196 9.47 18.59 -16.50
N GLU A 197 8.69 18.94 -15.48
CA GLU A 197 8.53 18.19 -14.22
C GLU A 197 7.53 17.02 -14.34
N PHE A 198 7.54 16.15 -13.35
CA PHE A 198 6.55 15.10 -13.16
C PHE A 198 5.19 15.72 -12.79
N ILE A 199 4.11 15.01 -13.10
CA ILE A 199 2.75 15.55 -12.93
C ILE A 199 2.33 15.76 -11.46
N TYR A 200 2.98 15.09 -10.52
CA TYR A 200 2.81 15.29 -9.09
C TYR A 200 4.02 16.01 -8.49
N LYS A 201 3.74 17.05 -7.70
CA LYS A 201 4.77 17.90 -7.10
C LYS A 201 4.58 18.06 -5.61
N PHE A 202 5.65 17.80 -4.88
CA PHE A 202 5.69 18.06 -3.45
C PHE A 202 5.89 19.55 -3.17
N ASP A 203 5.11 20.09 -2.23
CA ASP A 203 5.23 21.48 -1.78
C ASP A 203 5.83 21.50 -0.35
N PRO A 204 7.13 21.81 -0.20
CA PRO A 204 7.79 21.81 1.10
C PRO A 204 7.32 22.96 2.01
N THR A 205 6.54 23.92 1.47
CA THR A 205 6.07 25.09 2.22
C THR A 205 4.75 24.85 2.96
N LYS A 206 4.08 23.72 2.69
CA LYS A 206 2.77 23.39 3.27
C LYS A 206 2.89 22.32 4.35
N ASN A 207 2.12 22.49 5.43
CA ASN A 207 1.98 21.47 6.48
C ASN A 207 1.23 20.23 5.95
N ALA A 208 1.46 19.09 6.59
CA ALA A 208 0.66 17.89 6.39
C ALA A 208 -0.64 18.01 7.21
N ARG A 209 -1.79 17.60 6.64
CA ARG A 209 -3.09 17.68 7.32
C ARG A 209 -3.74 16.31 7.42
N PHE A 210 -4.31 16.01 8.58
CA PHE A 210 -4.94 14.73 8.90
C PHE A 210 -6.40 14.95 9.26
N GLY A 211 -7.30 14.41 8.45
CA GLY A 211 -8.74 14.51 8.64
C GLY A 211 -9.28 13.28 9.33
N ILE A 212 -9.82 13.42 10.54
CA ILE A 212 -10.35 12.30 11.33
C ILE A 212 -11.88 12.40 11.34
N LEU A 213 -12.54 11.39 10.79
CA LEU A 213 -13.99 11.29 10.65
C LEU A 213 -14.51 10.01 11.32
N GLN A 214 -15.66 10.08 11.98
CA GLN A 214 -16.31 8.86 12.47
C GLN A 214 -16.76 7.98 11.28
N ARG A 215 -16.47 6.68 11.34
CA ARG A 215 -16.59 5.74 10.20
C ARG A 215 -17.95 5.71 9.49
N TYR A 216 -19.03 5.99 10.19
CA TYR A 216 -20.40 5.86 9.66
C TYR A 216 -21.12 7.20 9.45
N GLU A 217 -20.37 8.30 9.50
CA GLU A 217 -20.92 9.60 9.18
C GLU A 217 -21.41 9.64 7.73
N LYS A 218 -22.51 10.35 7.51
CA LYS A 218 -23.15 10.46 6.19
C LYS A 218 -22.66 11.67 5.40
N ASP A 219 -21.96 12.58 6.08
CA ASP A 219 -21.33 13.77 5.52
C ASP A 219 -20.07 14.12 6.33
N GLU A 220 -19.28 15.06 5.83
CA GLU A 220 -18.01 15.44 6.44
C GLU A 220 -18.13 16.40 7.62
N LYS A 221 -19.33 16.81 8.07
CA LYS A 221 -19.48 17.95 9.01
C LYS A 221 -18.79 17.75 10.35
N THR A 222 -18.57 16.51 10.76
CA THR A 222 -17.90 16.16 12.01
C THR A 222 -16.42 15.84 11.84
N ILE A 223 -15.87 15.98 10.63
CA ILE A 223 -14.44 15.79 10.38
C ILE A 223 -13.62 16.80 11.20
N ARG A 224 -12.56 16.31 11.83
CA ARG A 224 -11.58 17.15 12.52
C ARG A 224 -10.25 17.10 11.77
N TRP A 225 -9.79 18.28 11.34
CA TRP A 225 -8.49 18.43 10.69
C TRP A 225 -7.43 18.81 11.71
N PHE A 226 -6.33 18.08 11.69
CA PHE A 226 -5.13 18.33 12.48
C PHE A 226 -3.97 18.68 11.55
N GLU A 227 -3.06 19.54 12.00
CA GLU A 227 -1.86 19.90 11.24
C GLU A 227 -0.60 19.39 11.94
N LEU A 228 0.31 18.84 11.16
CA LEU A 228 1.66 18.46 11.59
C LEU A 228 2.68 19.08 10.62
N PRO A 229 3.97 19.17 11.01
CA PRO A 229 5.03 19.61 10.11
C PRO A 229 5.01 18.87 8.77
N ASN A 230 5.48 19.55 7.74
CA ASN A 230 5.58 19.03 6.38
C ASN A 230 6.17 17.59 6.35
N CYS A 231 5.49 16.71 5.63
CA CYS A 231 5.92 15.33 5.35
C CYS A 231 5.08 14.70 4.24
N PHE A 232 5.53 13.54 3.76
CA PHE A 232 4.76 12.65 2.91
C PHE A 232 4.70 11.26 3.52
N ILE A 233 3.63 10.52 3.26
CA ILE A 233 3.41 9.16 3.74
C ILE A 233 2.89 8.36 2.56
N PHE A 234 3.58 7.27 2.22
CA PHE A 234 3.01 6.24 1.37
C PHE A 234 2.19 5.27 2.22
N HIS A 235 2.79 4.66 3.24
CA HIS A 235 2.16 3.54 3.95
C HIS A 235 2.02 3.76 5.46
N ASN A 236 0.89 3.29 5.97
CA ASN A 236 0.57 3.29 7.39
C ASN A 236 0.64 1.87 7.94
N ALA A 237 1.21 1.71 9.13
CA ALA A 237 1.21 0.43 9.83
C ALA A 237 -0.16 0.13 10.43
N ASN A 238 -0.66 1.03 11.27
CA ASN A 238 -1.95 0.90 11.95
C ASN A 238 -2.37 2.21 12.61
N ALA A 239 -3.61 2.28 13.09
CA ALA A 239 -4.07 3.33 13.98
C ALA A 239 -5.01 2.78 15.07
N TRP A 240 -5.10 3.45 16.21
CA TRP A 240 -6.02 3.11 17.30
C TRP A 240 -6.37 4.32 18.16
N GLU A 241 -7.24 4.11 19.15
CA GLU A 241 -7.70 5.13 20.10
C GLU A 241 -7.15 4.86 21.51
N GLU A 242 -6.69 5.90 22.20
CA GLU A 242 -6.34 5.89 23.63
C GLU A 242 -6.96 7.10 24.34
N GLY A 243 -8.08 6.88 25.03
CA GLY A 243 -8.79 7.96 25.71
C GLY A 243 -9.30 9.00 24.71
N ASP A 244 -8.84 10.24 24.84
CA ASP A 244 -9.19 11.35 23.94
C ASP A 244 -8.26 11.44 22.71
N GLU A 245 -7.30 10.52 22.53
CA GLU A 245 -6.32 10.55 21.45
C GLU A 245 -6.57 9.47 20.39
N VAL A 246 -6.34 9.84 19.14
CA VAL A 246 -6.14 8.92 18.02
C VAL A 246 -4.65 8.83 17.74
N ILE A 247 -4.12 7.62 17.65
CA ILE A 247 -2.71 7.32 17.41
C ILE A 247 -2.60 6.69 16.03
N LEU A 248 -1.64 7.16 15.23
CA LEU A 248 -1.30 6.64 13.91
C LEU A 248 0.18 6.25 13.89
N ILE A 249 0.47 5.02 13.45
CA ILE A 249 1.84 4.55 13.20
C ILE A 249 2.07 4.50 11.69
N THR A 250 3.11 5.17 11.22
CA THR A 250 3.31 5.42 9.78
C THR A 250 4.77 5.45 9.38
N CYS A 251 5.07 5.13 8.12
CA CYS A 251 6.37 5.42 7.51
C CYS A 251 6.31 6.83 6.89
N ARG A 252 7.12 7.75 7.43
CA ARG A 252 7.12 9.17 7.10
C ARG A 252 8.36 9.49 6.27
N LEU A 253 8.16 10.21 5.18
CA LEU A 253 9.20 10.76 4.32
C LEU A 253 9.27 12.29 4.45
N ASN A 254 10.47 12.85 4.35
CA ASN A 254 10.72 14.28 4.19
C ASN A 254 10.98 14.61 2.71
N ASN A 255 10.47 15.76 2.24
CA ASN A 255 10.85 16.37 0.97
C ASN A 255 10.88 15.42 -0.25
N LEU A 256 9.85 14.58 -0.42
CA LEU A 256 9.81 13.59 -1.50
C LEU A 256 9.81 14.25 -2.89
N ASP A 257 10.87 14.01 -3.67
CA ASP A 257 10.98 14.49 -5.06
C ASP A 257 10.78 13.33 -6.06
N LEU A 258 9.57 13.23 -6.61
CA LEU A 258 9.22 12.20 -7.60
C LEU A 258 9.91 12.39 -8.96
N ASP A 259 10.41 13.58 -9.28
CA ASP A 259 11.17 13.82 -10.50
C ASP A 259 12.53 13.12 -10.48
N GLN A 260 13.11 12.96 -9.28
CA GLN A 260 14.36 12.25 -9.05
C GLN A 260 14.17 10.73 -9.03
N VAL A 261 13.03 10.24 -8.56
CA VAL A 261 12.70 8.79 -8.55
C VAL A 261 12.46 8.26 -9.97
N ASN A 262 11.89 9.08 -10.87
CA ASN A 262 11.59 8.70 -12.27
C ASN A 262 12.66 9.16 -13.29
N GLY A 263 13.80 9.70 -12.85
CA GLY A 263 14.84 10.28 -13.70
C GLY A 263 16.11 9.45 -13.84
N HIS A 264 16.86 9.64 -14.93
CA HIS A 264 18.26 9.22 -15.00
C HIS A 264 19.14 10.20 -14.21
N GLN A 265 19.88 9.68 -13.23
CA GLN A 265 21.05 10.27 -12.54
C GLN A 265 20.99 11.78 -12.23
N SER A 266 20.68 12.12 -10.98
CA SER A 266 21.24 13.31 -10.33
C SER A 266 22.24 12.88 -9.25
N ASP A 267 23.44 13.47 -9.25
CA ASP A 267 24.55 13.15 -8.33
C ASP A 267 24.30 13.59 -6.87
N LYS A 268 23.11 14.10 -6.55
CA LYS A 268 22.74 14.62 -5.22
C LYS A 268 21.34 14.15 -4.82
N LEU A 269 21.20 12.84 -4.61
CA LEU A 269 20.09 12.31 -3.84
C LEU A 269 20.35 12.63 -2.36
N GLU A 270 19.69 13.66 -1.84
CA GLU A 270 19.45 13.75 -0.39
C GLU A 270 18.49 12.61 -0.02
N ASP A 271 18.85 11.82 1.00
CA ASP A 271 17.96 10.77 1.50
C ASP A 271 16.65 11.44 1.98
N PRO A 272 15.48 11.10 1.40
CA PRO A 272 14.22 11.67 1.86
C PRO A 272 13.92 11.32 3.32
N GLY A 273 14.65 10.38 3.93
CA GLY A 273 14.47 9.99 5.33
C GLY A 273 13.17 9.22 5.46
N ASN A 274 13.20 7.90 5.28
CA ASN A 274 12.00 7.06 5.41
C ASN A 274 12.03 6.31 6.75
N GLU A 275 11.24 6.82 7.69
CA GLU A 275 11.36 6.55 9.12
C GLU A 275 10.00 6.17 9.71
N LEU A 276 9.99 5.30 10.71
CA LEU A 276 8.77 4.96 11.46
C LEU A 276 8.43 6.09 12.43
N TYR A 277 7.18 6.55 12.44
CA TYR A 277 6.68 7.59 13.34
C TYR A 277 5.41 7.16 14.06
N GLU A 278 5.27 7.66 15.28
CA GLU A 278 4.00 7.74 16.00
C GLU A 278 3.46 9.16 15.89
N MET A 279 2.22 9.31 15.42
CA MET A 279 1.49 10.58 15.39
C MET A 279 0.30 10.50 16.33
N ARG A 280 0.09 11.52 17.16
CA ARG A 280 -1.01 11.60 18.12
C ARG A 280 -1.89 12.79 17.80
N PHE A 281 -3.21 12.57 17.85
CA PHE A 281 -4.23 13.58 17.56
C PHE A 281 -5.24 13.62 18.71
N ASN A 282 -5.24 14.70 19.48
CA ASN A 282 -6.16 14.85 20.60
C ASN A 282 -7.53 15.35 20.12
N MET A 283 -8.51 14.43 20.11
CA MET A 283 -9.88 14.65 19.66
C MET A 283 -10.70 15.56 20.59
N LYS A 284 -10.13 16.05 21.70
CA LYS A 284 -10.78 17.04 22.55
C LYS A 284 -10.16 18.42 22.39
N THR A 285 -8.85 18.53 22.54
CA THR A 285 -8.12 19.82 22.54
C THR A 285 -7.75 20.30 21.14
N GLY A 286 -7.69 19.41 20.15
CA GLY A 286 -7.19 19.74 18.81
C GLY A 286 -5.66 19.76 18.69
N ALA A 287 -4.94 19.39 19.75
CA ALA A 287 -3.48 19.26 19.69
C ALA A 287 -3.08 18.06 18.82
N ALA A 288 -1.96 18.19 18.11
CA ALA A 288 -1.31 17.11 17.38
C ALA A 288 0.19 17.09 17.66
N SER A 289 0.79 15.91 17.68
CA SER A 289 2.22 15.71 17.85
C SER A 289 2.72 14.51 17.05
N GLN A 290 4.04 14.44 16.86
CA GLN A 290 4.69 13.30 16.22
C GLN A 290 6.01 12.96 16.93
N LYS A 291 6.33 11.68 17.02
CA LYS A 291 7.53 11.12 17.64
C LYS A 291 8.17 10.13 16.66
N GLN A 292 9.45 10.33 16.36
CA GLN A 292 10.24 9.38 15.57
C GLN A 292 10.48 8.10 16.37
N LEU A 293 10.33 6.95 15.72
CA LEU A 293 10.48 5.61 16.31
C LEU A 293 11.64 4.83 15.69
N SER A 294 12.13 5.19 14.51
CA SER A 294 13.27 4.52 13.88
C SER A 294 14.17 5.50 13.16
N VAL A 295 15.41 5.07 12.91
CA VAL A 295 16.27 5.69 11.89
C VAL A 295 15.71 5.44 10.49
N SER A 296 16.24 6.16 9.50
CA SER A 296 15.87 6.05 8.08
C SER A 296 16.17 4.65 7.49
N ALA A 297 15.63 4.41 6.30
CA ALA A 297 15.75 3.21 5.46
C ALA A 297 14.75 2.09 5.76
N ILE A 298 13.51 2.43 6.14
CA ILE A 298 12.42 1.46 6.31
C ILE A 298 11.12 1.90 5.62
N ASP A 299 10.33 0.96 5.12
CA ASP A 299 8.96 1.18 4.61
C ASP A 299 8.18 -0.14 4.60
N PHE A 300 7.04 -0.21 3.91
CA PHE A 300 6.15 -1.36 3.80
C PHE A 300 5.82 -1.95 5.18
N PRO A 301 5.24 -1.12 6.08
CA PRO A 301 4.94 -1.55 7.42
C PRO A 301 3.80 -2.57 7.42
N ARG A 302 3.96 -3.61 8.25
CA ARG A 302 3.00 -4.69 8.43
C ARG A 302 2.82 -4.97 9.90
N ILE A 303 1.63 -5.43 10.24
CA ILE A 303 1.21 -5.82 11.58
C ILE A 303 0.55 -7.19 11.53
N ASN A 304 0.24 -7.77 12.68
CA ASN A 304 -0.80 -8.79 12.75
C ASN A 304 -2.16 -8.15 12.43
N GLU A 305 -2.74 -8.46 11.28
CA GLU A 305 -3.98 -7.84 10.77
C GLU A 305 -5.22 -8.11 11.66
N SER A 306 -5.13 -9.07 12.59
CA SER A 306 -6.15 -9.24 13.64
C SER A 306 -6.30 -8.00 14.54
N TYR A 307 -5.31 -7.10 14.51
CA TYR A 307 -5.28 -5.85 15.26
C TYR A 307 -5.51 -4.61 14.40
N THR A 308 -5.90 -4.74 13.13
CA THR A 308 -6.21 -3.57 12.29
C THR A 308 -7.27 -2.69 12.95
N GLY A 309 -6.92 -1.41 13.16
CA GLY A 309 -7.77 -0.45 13.87
C GLY A 309 -7.82 -0.59 15.39
N ARG A 310 -7.02 -1.49 15.98
CA ARG A 310 -6.86 -1.70 17.42
C ARG A 310 -5.40 -1.51 17.84
N LYS A 311 -5.20 -1.28 19.13
CA LYS A 311 -3.85 -1.11 19.69
C LYS A 311 -3.03 -2.38 19.44
N GLN A 312 -1.85 -2.20 18.89
CA GLN A 312 -0.88 -3.26 18.62
C GLN A 312 0.49 -2.87 19.22
N ARG A 313 1.34 -3.86 19.45
CA ARG A 313 2.70 -3.71 19.97
C ARG A 313 3.78 -3.87 18.91
N TYR A 314 3.65 -4.79 17.96
CA TYR A 314 4.70 -5.12 16.99
C TYR A 314 4.41 -4.60 15.58
N VAL A 315 5.44 -3.95 15.01
CA VAL A 315 5.45 -3.53 13.60
C VAL A 315 6.63 -4.19 12.90
N TYR A 316 6.39 -4.72 11.72
CA TYR A 316 7.40 -5.26 10.83
C TYR A 316 7.55 -4.32 9.63
N CYS A 317 8.76 -3.86 9.35
CA CYS A 317 9.02 -3.05 8.16
C CYS A 317 10.05 -3.74 7.28
N THR A 318 10.01 -3.42 6.00
CA THR A 318 11.04 -3.80 5.05
C THR A 318 12.20 -2.80 5.11
N ILE A 319 13.43 -3.29 5.14
CA ILE A 319 14.65 -2.47 5.10
C ILE A 319 14.94 -2.11 3.66
N LEU A 320 15.15 -0.82 3.42
CA LEU A 320 15.43 -0.26 2.10
C LEU A 320 16.94 -0.13 1.89
N GLU A 321 17.40 -0.45 0.67
CA GLU A 321 18.79 -0.24 0.30
C GLU A 321 19.08 1.27 0.16
N SER A 322 20.06 1.78 0.92
CA SER A 322 20.47 3.19 0.87
C SER A 322 21.14 3.59 -0.47
N THR A 323 21.56 2.62 -1.28
CA THR A 323 22.24 2.80 -2.58
C THR A 323 21.32 2.85 -3.79
N VAL A 324 20.10 3.41 -3.65
CA VAL A 324 19.20 3.79 -4.77
C VAL A 324 19.95 4.50 -5.93
N LYS A 325 21.09 5.12 -5.60
CA LYS A 325 22.05 5.85 -6.45
C LYS A 325 22.49 5.17 -7.76
N VAL A 326 22.38 3.84 -7.93
CA VAL A 326 22.95 3.16 -9.13
C VAL A 326 21.90 2.59 -10.10
N THR A 327 20.75 2.11 -9.61
CA THR A 327 19.84 1.29 -10.45
C THR A 327 18.49 1.94 -10.75
N GLY A 328 18.11 3.02 -10.06
CA GLY A 328 16.78 3.64 -10.21
C GLY A 328 15.62 2.75 -9.72
N ILE A 329 15.91 1.67 -9.00
CA ILE A 329 14.93 0.75 -8.42
C ILE A 329 15.13 0.74 -6.91
N LEU A 330 14.07 0.97 -6.15
CA LEU A 330 14.08 0.79 -4.70
C LEU A 330 14.21 -0.71 -4.39
N LYS A 331 15.36 -1.11 -3.85
CA LYS A 331 15.60 -2.50 -3.46
C LYS A 331 15.41 -2.69 -1.97
N MET A 332 14.94 -3.86 -1.60
CA MET A 332 14.58 -4.23 -0.23
C MET A 332 15.56 -5.30 0.26
N THR A 333 16.31 -5.05 1.33
CA THR A 333 17.46 -5.89 1.74
C THR A 333 17.17 -6.80 2.94
N GLY A 334 16.03 -6.62 3.60
CA GLY A 334 15.71 -7.39 4.79
C GLY A 334 14.41 -6.94 5.45
N ILE A 335 14.15 -7.49 6.63
CA ILE A 335 12.97 -7.17 7.45
C ILE A 335 13.42 -6.81 8.85
N ILE A 336 12.81 -5.79 9.43
CA ILE A 336 13.05 -5.33 10.79
C ILE A 336 11.78 -5.41 11.62
N LYS A 337 11.91 -5.80 12.87
CA LYS A 337 10.83 -5.87 13.86
C LYS A 337 11.00 -4.79 14.92
N PHE A 338 9.94 -4.00 15.13
CA PHE A 338 9.83 -3.01 16.18
C PHE A 338 8.85 -3.44 17.27
N ASP A 339 9.15 -3.07 18.53
CA ASP A 339 8.29 -3.19 19.70
C ASP A 339 7.92 -1.78 20.19
N LEU A 340 6.69 -1.35 19.91
CA LEU A 340 6.19 -0.01 20.21
C LEU A 340 6.05 0.28 21.71
N HIS A 341 6.11 -0.74 22.57
CA HIS A 341 6.11 -0.53 24.02
C HIS A 341 7.51 -0.26 24.59
N ALA A 342 8.56 -0.48 23.79
CA ALA A 342 9.91 -0.13 24.16
C ALA A 342 10.24 1.29 23.68
N GLU A 343 11.04 2.02 24.47
CA GLU A 343 11.50 3.34 24.06
C GLU A 343 12.49 3.23 22.89
N PRO A 344 12.32 4.06 21.84
CA PRO A 344 13.30 4.14 20.77
C PRO A 344 14.60 4.75 21.27
N GLU A 345 15.73 4.25 20.76
CA GLU A 345 17.05 4.81 21.02
C GLU A 345 17.31 5.97 20.06
N SER A 346 17.10 7.20 20.52
CA SER A 346 17.16 8.42 19.70
C SER A 346 18.56 8.75 19.14
N ASP A 347 19.61 8.18 19.72
CA ASP A 347 21.00 8.52 19.40
C ASP A 347 21.60 7.59 18.33
N LYS A 348 20.84 6.60 17.84
CA LYS A 348 21.28 5.69 16.79
C LYS A 348 21.23 6.37 15.42
N GLU A 349 22.25 6.11 14.60
CA GLU A 349 22.31 6.56 13.20
C GLU A 349 22.08 5.41 12.21
N GLN A 350 22.03 4.16 12.69
CA GLN A 350 21.94 2.95 11.87
C GLN A 350 20.95 1.95 12.46
N LEU A 351 20.40 1.10 11.59
CA LEU A 351 19.47 0.04 11.96
C LEU A 351 20.21 -1.08 12.69
N GLU A 352 20.04 -1.17 14.00
CA GLU A 352 20.68 -2.18 14.84
C GLU A 352 19.73 -2.63 15.96
N VAL A 353 19.79 -3.92 16.31
CA VAL A 353 19.03 -4.49 17.43
C VAL A 353 19.36 -3.77 18.74
N GLY A 354 18.33 -3.37 19.49
CA GLY A 354 18.44 -2.55 20.69
C GLY A 354 17.26 -1.59 20.82
N GLY A 355 16.98 -1.12 22.04
CA GLY A 355 15.81 -0.28 22.30
C GLY A 355 14.50 -0.94 21.86
N ASN A 356 13.79 -0.26 20.95
CA ASN A 356 12.56 -0.74 20.33
C ASN A 356 12.79 -1.68 19.13
N VAL A 357 14.01 -1.84 18.61
CA VAL A 357 14.33 -2.81 17.57
C VAL A 357 14.58 -4.18 18.20
N ARG A 358 13.73 -5.15 17.88
CA ARG A 358 13.77 -6.51 18.46
C ARG A 358 14.46 -7.55 17.60
N GLY A 359 14.59 -7.30 16.30
CA GLY A 359 15.26 -8.24 15.40
C GLY A 359 15.36 -7.69 13.99
N ILE A 360 16.39 -8.13 13.29
CA ILE A 360 16.67 -7.81 11.89
C ILE A 360 16.95 -9.12 11.17
N TYR A 361 16.21 -9.38 10.10
CA TYR A 361 16.47 -10.45 9.15
C TYR A 361 17.14 -9.85 7.91
N ASP A 362 18.46 -9.99 7.81
CA ASP A 362 19.27 -9.54 6.68
C ASP A 362 19.38 -10.65 5.63
N LEU A 363 19.09 -10.35 4.37
CA LEU A 363 19.21 -11.30 3.26
C LEU A 363 20.66 -11.54 2.83
N GLY A 364 21.56 -10.65 3.20
CA GLY A 364 22.92 -10.61 2.72
C GLY A 364 23.06 -10.00 1.32
N PRO A 365 24.29 -9.89 0.82
CA PRO A 365 24.61 -9.13 -0.38
C PRO A 365 23.99 -9.71 -1.67
N GLY A 366 23.41 -8.84 -2.50
CA GLY A 366 22.87 -9.20 -3.82
C GLY A 366 21.54 -9.96 -3.79
N ARG A 367 20.90 -10.05 -2.61
CA ARG A 367 19.59 -10.67 -2.42
C ARG A 367 18.60 -9.62 -1.95
N PHE A 368 17.42 -9.63 -2.56
CA PHE A 368 16.42 -8.59 -2.32
C PHE A 368 15.02 -9.19 -2.19
N CYS A 369 14.19 -8.68 -1.28
CA CYS A 369 12.86 -9.19 -1.03
C CYS A 369 11.72 -8.34 -1.62
N SER A 370 10.50 -8.82 -1.45
CA SER A 370 9.26 -8.03 -1.51
C SER A 370 8.78 -7.64 -0.11
N GLU A 371 7.68 -6.90 -0.05
CA GLU A 371 6.90 -6.76 1.18
C GLU A 371 6.61 -8.15 1.81
N ALA A 372 6.71 -8.22 3.14
CA ALA A 372 6.35 -9.39 3.91
C ALA A 372 4.87 -9.42 4.28
N VAL A 373 4.32 -10.61 4.49
CA VAL A 373 2.99 -10.77 5.09
C VAL A 373 3.15 -11.49 6.41
N PHE A 374 2.56 -10.94 7.46
CA PHE A 374 2.44 -11.63 8.74
C PHE A 374 1.29 -12.64 8.67
N VAL A 375 1.57 -13.89 9.05
CA VAL A 375 0.59 -14.96 9.13
C VAL A 375 0.59 -15.50 10.56
N PRO A 376 -0.50 -15.28 11.34
CA PRO A 376 -0.56 -15.78 12.70
C PRO A 376 -0.59 -17.31 12.70
N LYS A 377 0.01 -17.92 13.73
CA LYS A 377 -0.02 -19.38 13.91
C LYS A 377 -1.44 -19.89 14.19
N GLU A 378 -2.21 -19.12 14.95
CA GLU A 378 -3.65 -19.32 15.14
C GLU A 378 -4.38 -18.01 14.82
N PRO A 379 -5.47 -18.03 14.04
CA PRO A 379 -6.24 -16.84 13.70
C PRO A 379 -7.07 -16.38 14.90
N SER A 380 -6.42 -15.78 15.90
CA SER A 380 -7.11 -15.16 17.04
C SER A 380 -6.22 -14.14 17.76
N VAL A 381 -6.86 -13.21 18.47
CA VAL A 381 -6.19 -12.28 19.39
C VAL A 381 -5.89 -12.89 20.77
N LEU A 382 -6.10 -14.21 20.94
CA LEU A 382 -5.91 -14.90 22.22
C LEU A 382 -4.45 -15.33 22.46
N GLY A 383 -3.66 -15.43 21.39
CA GLY A 383 -2.22 -15.72 21.44
C GLY A 383 -1.36 -14.50 21.72
N GLU A 384 -0.04 -14.70 21.70
CA GLU A 384 0.89 -13.58 21.64
C GLU A 384 0.79 -12.92 20.26
N GLU A 385 0.79 -11.59 20.23
CA GLU A 385 0.55 -10.81 19.02
C GLU A 385 1.50 -11.15 17.85
N ASP A 386 2.75 -11.50 18.16
CA ASP A 386 3.81 -11.86 17.24
C ASP A 386 4.02 -13.38 17.06
N ASP A 387 3.15 -14.23 17.63
CA ASP A 387 3.21 -15.69 17.43
C ASP A 387 2.70 -16.07 16.03
N GLY A 388 3.63 -16.07 15.08
CA GLY A 388 3.36 -16.32 13.69
C GLY A 388 4.61 -16.29 12.84
N TYR A 389 4.38 -16.15 11.54
CA TYR A 389 5.41 -16.20 10.52
C TYR A 389 5.38 -14.96 9.66
N LEU A 390 6.53 -14.55 9.15
CA LEU A 390 6.63 -13.60 8.05
C LEU A 390 6.96 -14.39 6.78
N ILE A 391 6.18 -14.13 5.73
CA ILE A 391 6.32 -14.79 4.43
C ILE A 391 6.55 -13.72 3.36
N PHE A 392 7.59 -13.89 2.54
CA PHE A 392 7.97 -12.93 1.50
C PHE A 392 8.75 -13.60 0.37
N PHE A 393 8.69 -13.02 -0.82
CA PHE A 393 9.54 -13.43 -1.94
C PHE A 393 10.94 -12.88 -1.78
N VAL A 394 11.93 -13.64 -2.25
CA VAL A 394 13.33 -13.22 -2.36
C VAL A 394 13.78 -13.46 -3.80
N HIS A 395 14.50 -12.49 -4.35
CA HIS A 395 15.24 -12.60 -5.60
C HIS A 395 16.73 -12.50 -5.31
N ASP A 396 17.48 -13.54 -5.67
CA ASP A 396 18.92 -13.54 -5.63
C ASP A 396 19.48 -13.10 -6.99
N GLU A 397 19.96 -11.86 -7.08
CA GLU A 397 20.56 -11.32 -8.30
C GLU A 397 21.91 -11.97 -8.63
N ASN A 398 22.57 -12.63 -7.66
CA ASN A 398 23.82 -13.34 -7.91
C ASN A 398 23.59 -14.62 -8.74
N THR A 399 22.46 -15.29 -8.52
CA THR A 399 22.12 -16.55 -9.20
C THR A 399 20.97 -16.42 -10.21
N GLY A 400 20.25 -15.30 -10.20
CA GLY A 400 19.05 -15.07 -11.00
C GLY A 400 17.81 -15.84 -10.53
N LYS A 401 17.90 -16.54 -9.40
CA LYS A 401 16.81 -17.37 -8.85
C LYS A 401 15.87 -16.56 -7.95
N SER A 402 14.70 -17.12 -7.71
CA SER A 402 13.76 -16.61 -6.72
C SER A 402 13.29 -17.73 -5.80
N GLU A 403 12.94 -17.36 -4.60
CA GLU A 403 12.45 -18.25 -3.55
C GLU A 403 11.43 -17.52 -2.68
N ILE A 404 10.77 -18.26 -1.80
CA ILE A 404 9.92 -17.71 -0.75
C ILE A 404 10.51 -18.12 0.59
N ASN A 405 10.76 -17.13 1.44
CA ASN A 405 11.26 -17.35 2.78
C ASN A 405 10.10 -17.28 3.77
N VAL A 406 10.11 -18.22 4.71
CA VAL A 406 9.23 -18.25 5.87
C VAL A 406 10.11 -18.12 7.09
N ILE A 407 9.98 -17.03 7.84
CA ILE A 407 10.75 -16.79 9.07
C ILE A 407 9.81 -16.71 10.26
N ASP A 408 10.33 -17.04 11.44
CA ASP A 408 9.61 -16.88 12.71
C ASP A 408 9.52 -15.38 13.05
N ALA A 409 8.30 -14.86 13.11
CA ALA A 409 8.04 -13.44 13.33
C ALA A 409 8.35 -13.00 14.78
N LYS A 410 8.39 -13.95 15.71
CA LYS A 410 8.71 -13.71 17.11
C LYS A 410 10.21 -13.57 17.31
N THR A 411 10.98 -14.56 16.86
CA THR A 411 12.42 -14.65 17.11
C THR A 411 13.26 -13.86 16.11
N MET A 412 12.75 -13.60 14.90
CA MET A 412 13.50 -12.98 13.80
C MET A 412 14.83 -13.71 13.52
N SER A 413 14.85 -15.03 13.71
CA SER A 413 16.02 -15.89 13.50
C SER A 413 16.61 -15.71 12.09
N ALA A 414 17.94 -15.64 12.01
CA ALA A 414 18.67 -15.63 10.74
C ALA A 414 18.47 -16.94 9.94
N ASP A 415 18.21 -18.05 10.63
CA ASP A 415 17.84 -19.32 10.01
C ASP A 415 16.33 -19.32 9.73
N PRO A 416 15.88 -19.33 8.45
CA PRO A 416 14.47 -19.39 8.10
C PRO A 416 13.85 -20.72 8.51
N VAL A 417 12.56 -20.69 8.86
CA VAL A 417 11.77 -21.90 9.17
C VAL A 417 11.62 -22.77 7.93
N ALA A 418 11.43 -22.14 6.77
CA ALA A 418 11.39 -22.81 5.47
C ALA A 418 11.85 -21.87 4.35
N VAL A 419 12.42 -22.47 3.30
CA VAL A 419 12.72 -21.81 2.03
C VAL A 419 12.12 -22.65 0.92
N VAL A 420 11.32 -22.01 0.06
CA VAL A 420 10.69 -22.66 -1.09
C VAL A 420 11.32 -22.11 -2.37
N GLU A 421 12.15 -22.91 -3.03
CA GLU A 421 12.71 -22.55 -4.33
C GLU A 421 11.61 -22.44 -5.40
N LEU A 422 11.64 -21.38 -6.22
CA LEU A 422 10.67 -21.18 -7.29
C LEU A 422 11.20 -21.61 -8.65
N PRO A 423 10.32 -22.11 -9.55
CA PRO A 423 10.73 -22.58 -10.88
C PRO A 423 11.12 -21.45 -11.85
N SER A 424 10.87 -20.19 -11.48
CA SER A 424 11.09 -19.02 -12.33
C SER A 424 11.37 -17.78 -11.49
N ARG A 425 12.07 -16.81 -12.08
CA ARG A 425 12.27 -15.49 -11.48
C ARG A 425 10.93 -14.81 -11.18
N VAL A 426 10.77 -14.33 -9.96
CA VAL A 426 9.73 -13.39 -9.54
C VAL A 426 10.34 -11.98 -9.57
N PRO A 427 9.77 -11.06 -10.37
CA PRO A 427 10.25 -9.67 -10.40
C PRO A 427 9.88 -8.93 -9.11
N TYR A 428 10.51 -7.78 -8.87
CA TYR A 428 10.12 -6.89 -7.78
C TYR A 428 8.65 -6.50 -7.87
N GLY A 429 7.97 -6.58 -6.72
CA GLY A 429 6.54 -6.33 -6.58
C GLY A 429 6.25 -5.17 -5.65
N PHE A 430 4.96 -4.99 -5.36
CA PHE A 430 4.43 -3.99 -4.42
C PHE A 430 3.90 -4.71 -3.18
N HIS A 431 2.57 -4.72 -2.99
CA HIS A 431 1.95 -5.31 -1.81
C HIS A 431 1.60 -6.79 -1.97
N ALA A 432 1.74 -7.53 -0.88
CA ALA A 432 1.41 -8.94 -0.76
C ALA A 432 0.22 -9.14 0.20
N PHE A 433 -0.51 -10.24 0.00
CA PHE A 433 -1.67 -10.60 0.81
C PHE A 433 -1.70 -12.11 1.02
N PHE A 434 -2.17 -12.55 2.19
CA PHE A 434 -2.34 -13.97 2.51
C PHE A 434 -3.83 -14.30 2.64
N VAL A 435 -4.31 -15.24 1.82
CA VAL A 435 -5.68 -15.75 1.93
C VAL A 435 -5.63 -17.05 2.72
N ASN A 436 -6.29 -17.09 3.88
CA ASN A 436 -6.31 -18.27 4.73
C ASN A 436 -7.34 -19.32 4.23
N GLU A 437 -7.32 -20.53 4.82
CA GLU A 437 -8.19 -21.62 4.38
C GLU A 437 -9.68 -21.33 4.62
N GLU A 438 -10.04 -20.62 5.69
CA GLU A 438 -11.42 -20.21 5.97
C GLU A 438 -11.95 -19.24 4.89
N GLN A 439 -11.15 -18.23 4.55
CA GLN A 439 -11.45 -17.30 3.46
C GLN A 439 -11.55 -18.05 2.12
N LEU A 440 -10.65 -18.99 1.83
CA LEU A 440 -10.79 -19.80 0.61
C LEU A 440 -12.09 -20.61 0.59
N GLY A 441 -12.52 -21.16 1.74
CA GLY A 441 -13.78 -21.88 1.88
C GLY A 441 -15.04 -21.02 1.67
N HIS A 442 -14.95 -19.71 1.96
CA HIS A 442 -16.03 -18.75 1.75
C HIS A 442 -15.96 -17.99 0.41
N GLN A 443 -15.00 -18.32 -0.44
CA GLN A 443 -14.84 -17.65 -1.72
C GLN A 443 -16.08 -17.83 -2.60
N VAL A 444 -16.58 -16.75 -3.18
CA VAL A 444 -17.75 -16.82 -4.05
C VAL A 444 -17.40 -17.41 -5.41
N GLU A 445 -18.34 -18.19 -5.96
CA GLU A 445 -18.21 -18.79 -7.28
C GLU A 445 -18.35 -17.78 -8.43
N ARG A 446 -19.08 -16.67 -8.22
CA ARG A 446 -19.37 -15.61 -9.20
C ARG A 446 -19.48 -14.23 -8.55
#